data_AF-A0A7C1KLA3-F1
#
_entry.id   AF-A0A7C1KLA3-F1
#
_cell.length_a   1.000
_cell.length_b   1.000
_cell.length_c   1.000
_cell.angle_alpha   90.00
_cell.angle_beta   90.00
_cell.angle_gamma   90.00
#
_symmetry.space_group_name_H-M   'P 1'
#
loop_
_entity.id
_entity.type
_entity.pdbx_description
1 polymer ?
#
loop_
_entity_poly.entity_id
_entity_poly.type
_entity_poly.pdbx_seq_one_letter_code
_entity_poly.pdbx_strand_id
1 'polypeptide(L)'
;MKNILRIILFSIIVFGSSVLYADLAFDTGTFTAEWTEATTNEDGTPVTDLLHTSLYYQINNEPKVFIADIPASSPNGGGNKAHQFTVNIPEGNETDLRAVATHTDLSGNVSREAVSLTVRIDKLPPASPAF
;
A
#
# COMPACT_ATOMS: atom_id res chain seq x y z
N MET A 1 14.62 69.55 -29.33
CA MET A 1 14.74 68.56 -28.24
C MET A 1 13.75 67.44 -28.58
N LYS A 2 14.11 66.49 -29.45
CA LYS A 2 14.72 65.18 -29.15
C LYS A 2 13.99 64.48 -28.00
N ASN A 3 13.23 63.44 -28.34
CA ASN A 3 13.19 62.12 -27.68
C ASN A 3 12.36 61.16 -28.54
N ILE A 4 13.06 60.34 -29.32
CA ILE A 4 12.53 59.25 -30.14
C ILE A 4 12.41 58.03 -29.22
N LEU A 5 11.18 57.56 -28.95
CA LEU A 5 10.95 56.31 -28.22
C LEU A 5 10.98 55.15 -29.23
N ARG A 6 12.04 54.33 -29.16
CA ARG A 6 12.18 53.10 -29.94
C ARG A 6 11.45 51.96 -29.21
N ILE A 7 10.35 51.48 -29.76
CA ILE A 7 9.69 50.26 -29.28
C ILE A 7 10.39 49.08 -29.96
N ILE A 8 11.16 48.33 -29.18
CA ILE A 8 11.74 47.04 -29.59
C ILE A 8 10.66 45.99 -29.37
N LEU A 9 10.23 45.34 -30.46
CA LEU A 9 9.30 44.21 -30.44
C LEU A 9 10.08 42.97 -29.95
N PHE A 10 9.85 42.55 -28.70
CA PHE A 10 10.34 41.25 -28.22
C PHE A 10 9.36 40.17 -28.67
N SER A 11 9.72 39.44 -29.72
CA SER A 11 9.03 38.20 -30.08
C SER A 11 9.34 37.15 -29.01
N ILE A 12 8.42 36.96 -28.06
CA ILE A 12 8.46 35.82 -27.14
C ILE A 12 8.00 34.60 -27.92
N ILE A 13 8.95 33.76 -28.33
CA ILE A 13 8.68 32.40 -28.79
C ILE A 13 8.40 31.58 -27.52
N VAL A 14 7.13 31.35 -27.22
CA VAL A 14 6.71 30.38 -26.21
C VAL A 14 6.87 28.99 -26.83
N PHE A 15 7.99 28.31 -26.53
CA PHE A 15 8.07 26.86 -26.71
C PHE A 15 7.17 26.24 -25.64
N GLY A 16 5.94 25.87 -26.03
CA GLY A 16 5.12 24.99 -25.23
C GLY A 16 5.83 23.63 -25.15
N SER A 17 6.52 23.36 -24.05
CA SER A 17 6.98 22.01 -23.74
C SER A 17 5.74 21.17 -23.43
N SER A 18 5.32 20.33 -24.38
CA SER A 18 4.33 19.29 -24.12
C SER A 18 4.94 18.31 -23.11
N VAL A 19 4.57 18.42 -21.85
CA VAL A 19 4.76 17.33 -20.90
C VAL A 19 3.82 16.21 -21.34
N LEU A 20 4.39 15.12 -21.87
CA LEU A 20 3.67 13.85 -21.97
C LEU A 20 3.39 13.40 -20.54
N TYR A 21 2.14 13.54 -20.10
CA TYR A 21 1.66 12.78 -18.97
C TYR A 21 1.42 11.36 -19.49
N ALA A 22 2.27 10.42 -19.09
CA ALA A 22 1.91 9.01 -19.17
C ALA A 22 0.80 8.80 -18.14
N ASP A 23 -0.42 8.59 -18.62
CA ASP A 23 -1.53 8.23 -17.75
C ASP A 23 -1.27 6.81 -17.24
N LEU A 24 -0.82 6.69 -15.99
CA LEU A 24 -0.64 5.39 -15.36
C LEU A 24 -2.03 4.88 -15.01
N ALA A 25 -2.55 3.95 -15.82
CA ALA A 25 -3.80 3.27 -15.51
C ALA A 25 -3.58 2.33 -14.32
N PHE A 26 -4.29 2.60 -13.23
CA PHE A 26 -4.39 1.72 -12.08
C PHE A 26 -5.82 1.25 -11.94
N ASP A 27 -5.99 -0.02 -11.62
CA ASP A 27 -7.25 -0.53 -11.13
C ASP A 27 -7.16 -0.75 -9.63
N THR A 28 -8.26 -0.52 -8.91
CA THR A 28 -8.28 -0.62 -7.46
C THR A 28 -8.88 -1.96 -7.05
N GLY A 29 -8.06 -2.84 -6.48
CA GLY A 29 -8.54 -4.08 -5.85
C GLY A 29 -8.92 -3.85 -4.39
N THR A 30 -10.02 -4.44 -3.93
CA THR A 30 -10.37 -4.51 -2.51
C THR A 30 -10.02 -5.89 -1.97
N PHE A 31 -9.31 -5.93 -0.85
CA PHE A 31 -8.82 -7.15 -0.21
C PHE A 31 -9.22 -7.17 1.26
N THR A 32 -9.28 -8.37 1.84
CA THR A 32 -9.52 -8.56 3.27
C THR A 32 -8.32 -9.29 3.87
N ALA A 33 -7.69 -8.68 4.87
CA ALA A 33 -6.70 -9.35 5.70
C ALA A 33 -7.41 -9.97 6.91
N GLU A 34 -7.12 -11.24 7.18
CA GLU A 34 -7.68 -11.98 8.32
C GLU A 34 -6.56 -12.45 9.24
N TRP A 35 -6.74 -12.32 10.56
CA TRP A 35 -5.77 -12.77 11.54
C TRP A 35 -6.43 -13.15 12.87
N THR A 36 -5.70 -13.91 13.67
CA THR A 36 -6.01 -14.17 15.07
C THR A 36 -5.02 -13.41 15.94
N GLU A 37 -5.52 -12.64 16.90
CA GLU A 37 -4.69 -11.92 17.87
C GLU A 37 -3.85 -12.89 18.72
N ALA A 38 -2.60 -12.52 18.99
CA ALA A 38 -1.71 -13.33 19.80
C ALA A 38 -2.26 -13.52 21.23
N THR A 39 -2.12 -14.73 21.77
CA THR A 39 -2.47 -15.07 23.17
C THR A 39 -1.26 -15.40 24.01
N THR A 40 -0.08 -15.54 23.39
CA THR A 40 1.19 -15.87 24.04
C THR A 40 2.31 -14.98 23.52
N ASN A 41 3.18 -14.55 24.43
CA ASN A 41 4.43 -13.87 24.11
C ASN A 41 5.45 -14.84 23.48
N GLU A 42 6.55 -14.32 22.93
CA GLU A 42 7.62 -15.14 22.32
C GLU A 42 8.30 -16.07 23.35
N ASP A 43 8.27 -15.71 24.65
CA ASP A 43 8.77 -16.54 25.75
C ASP A 43 7.76 -17.63 26.22
N GLY A 44 6.57 -17.69 25.61
CA GLY A 44 5.51 -18.64 25.92
C GLY A 44 4.60 -18.24 27.08
N THR A 45 4.85 -17.10 27.74
CA THR A 45 3.94 -16.57 28.77
C THR A 45 2.65 -16.05 28.12
N PRO A 46 1.51 -16.02 28.84
CA PRO A 46 0.29 -15.43 28.32
C PRO A 46 0.43 -13.92 28.05
N VAL A 47 -0.17 -13.44 26.97
CA VAL A 47 -0.30 -12.00 26.71
C VAL A 47 -1.31 -11.40 27.69
N THR A 48 -1.00 -10.25 28.27
CA THR A 48 -1.89 -9.56 29.23
C THR A 48 -2.07 -8.07 28.97
N ASP A 49 -1.36 -7.54 27.97
CA ASP A 49 -1.22 -6.13 27.66
C ASP A 49 -1.18 -5.86 26.15
N LEU A 50 -1.83 -6.71 25.33
CA LEU A 50 -1.95 -6.47 23.89
C LEU A 50 -2.65 -5.14 23.64
N LEU A 51 -2.03 -4.26 22.85
CA LEU A 51 -2.54 -2.93 22.54
C LEU A 51 -3.24 -2.88 21.18
N HIS A 52 -2.53 -3.26 20.12
CA HIS A 52 -3.06 -3.24 18.76
C HIS A 52 -2.34 -4.23 17.83
N THR A 53 -2.94 -4.46 16.67
CA THR A 53 -2.30 -5.09 15.51
C THR A 53 -2.05 -4.05 14.43
N SER A 54 -0.82 -3.93 13.96
CA SER A 54 -0.48 -3.14 12.77
C SER A 54 -0.56 -4.03 11.53
N LEU A 55 -1.24 -3.55 10.48
CA LEU A 55 -1.31 -4.23 9.19
C LEU A 55 -0.48 -3.50 8.14
N TYR A 56 0.16 -4.29 7.27
CA TYR A 56 0.91 -3.81 6.13
C TYR A 56 0.60 -4.66 4.91
N TYR A 57 0.72 -4.09 3.71
CA TYR A 57 0.81 -4.87 2.48
C TYR A 57 2.13 -4.63 1.74
N GLN A 58 2.47 -5.56 0.86
CA GLN A 58 3.64 -5.53 0.00
C GLN A 58 3.26 -6.06 -1.37
N ILE A 59 3.73 -5.40 -2.42
CA ILE A 59 3.56 -5.80 -3.81
C ILE A 59 4.91 -6.23 -4.38
N ASN A 60 5.02 -7.40 -5.02
CA ASN A 60 6.22 -7.81 -5.77
C ASN A 60 7.55 -7.61 -5.00
N ASN A 61 7.53 -7.82 -3.68
CA ASN A 61 8.65 -7.60 -2.76
C ASN A 61 9.15 -6.14 -2.60
N GLU A 62 8.39 -5.14 -3.08
CA GLU A 62 8.62 -3.71 -2.82
C GLU A 62 8.51 -3.35 -1.33
N PRO A 63 8.90 -2.13 -0.90
CA PRO A 63 8.70 -1.72 0.48
C PRO A 63 7.26 -1.89 0.96
N LYS A 64 7.10 -2.34 2.20
CA LYS A 64 5.79 -2.49 2.84
C LYS A 64 5.11 -1.14 2.98
N VAL A 65 3.81 -1.13 2.72
CA VAL A 65 2.93 0.02 2.90
C VAL A 65 2.04 -0.23 4.11
N PHE A 66 2.00 0.73 5.03
CA PHE A 66 1.14 0.70 6.21
C PHE A 66 -0.33 0.80 5.81
N ILE A 67 -1.17 -0.05 6.41
CA ILE A 67 -2.62 -0.05 6.21
C ILE A 67 -3.28 0.68 7.38
N ALA A 68 -3.18 0.11 8.57
CA ALA A 68 -3.84 0.62 9.77
C ALA A 68 -3.28 -0.03 11.04
N ASP A 69 -3.52 0.63 12.17
CA ASP A 69 -3.48 0.03 13.49
C ASP A 69 -4.92 -0.30 13.92
N ILE A 70 -5.17 -1.57 14.22
CA ILE A 70 -6.44 -2.06 14.71
C ILE A 70 -6.33 -2.37 16.19
N PRO A 71 -7.13 -1.72 17.07
CA PRO A 71 -7.11 -2.02 18.50
C PRO A 71 -7.37 -3.49 18.80
N ALA A 72 -6.63 -3.99 19.79
CA ALA A 72 -6.82 -5.33 20.32
C ALA A 72 -8.25 -5.52 20.83
N SER A 73 -8.78 -6.73 20.66
CA SER A 73 -10.12 -7.08 21.14
C SER A 73 -10.17 -7.14 22.66
N SER A 74 -9.04 -7.51 23.27
CA SER A 74 -8.79 -7.43 24.71
C SER A 74 -7.27 -7.37 24.97
N PRO A 75 -6.84 -6.98 26.18
CA PRO A 75 -5.43 -7.08 26.57
C PRO A 75 -4.87 -8.50 26.50
N ASN A 76 -5.71 -9.54 26.55
CA ASN A 76 -5.30 -10.94 26.42
C ASN A 76 -5.30 -11.44 24.97
N GLY A 77 -5.67 -10.59 24.01
CA GLY A 77 -5.79 -10.96 22.60
C GLY A 77 -6.81 -12.06 22.35
N GLY A 78 -6.50 -12.97 21.41
CA GLY A 78 -7.32 -14.12 21.03
C GLY A 78 -8.53 -13.83 20.15
N GLY A 79 -8.80 -12.56 19.80
CA GLY A 79 -9.84 -12.21 18.85
C GLY A 79 -9.51 -12.64 17.42
N ASN A 80 -10.49 -13.20 16.72
CA ASN A 80 -10.43 -13.32 15.25
C ASN A 80 -10.87 -12.00 14.63
N LYS A 81 -10.07 -11.49 13.70
CA LYS A 81 -10.20 -10.14 13.14
C LYS A 81 -10.12 -10.20 11.63
N ALA A 82 -10.80 -9.25 11.00
CA ALA A 82 -10.74 -9.01 9.59
C ALA A 82 -10.70 -7.50 9.33
N HIS A 83 -9.95 -7.08 8.32
CA HIS A 83 -9.89 -5.69 7.90
C HIS A 83 -9.82 -5.58 6.38
N GLN A 84 -10.70 -4.76 5.81
CA GLN A 84 -10.69 -4.47 4.38
C GLN A 84 -9.75 -3.33 4.06
N PHE A 85 -9.03 -3.46 2.95
CA PHE A 85 -8.13 -2.42 2.43
C PHE A 85 -8.11 -2.45 0.91
N THR A 86 -7.72 -1.34 0.31
CA THR A 86 -7.65 -1.19 -1.14
C THR A 86 -6.20 -1.07 -1.61
N VAL A 87 -5.91 -1.64 -2.77
CA VAL A 87 -4.58 -1.58 -3.38
C VAL A 87 -4.73 -1.17 -4.84
N ASN A 88 -3.93 -0.19 -5.26
CA ASN A 88 -3.79 0.17 -6.66
C ASN A 88 -2.89 -0.85 -7.36
N ILE A 89 -3.45 -1.55 -8.35
CA ILE A 89 -2.78 -2.59 -9.11
C ILE A 89 -2.51 -2.03 -10.51
N PRO A 90 -1.23 -1.92 -10.93
CA PRO A 90 -0.90 -1.51 -12.28
C PRO A 90 -1.58 -2.43 -13.31
N GLU A 91 -2.20 -1.84 -14.34
CA GLU A 91 -2.75 -2.64 -15.43
C GLU A 91 -1.66 -3.41 -16.19
N GLY A 92 -2.05 -4.50 -16.84
CA GLY A 92 -1.19 -5.25 -17.75
C GLY A 92 -0.01 -5.99 -17.08
N ASN A 93 -0.04 -6.20 -15.77
CA ASN A 93 1.03 -6.89 -15.04
C ASN A 93 0.49 -8.00 -14.14
N GLU A 94 1.28 -9.05 -13.98
CA GLU A 94 1.10 -9.96 -12.85
C GLU A 94 1.63 -9.30 -11.58
N THR A 95 0.89 -9.44 -10.49
CA THR A 95 1.18 -8.79 -9.21
C THR A 95 1.02 -9.80 -8.07
N ASP A 96 2.08 -10.01 -7.31
CA ASP A 96 2.02 -10.76 -6.05
C ASP A 96 1.78 -9.78 -4.90
N LEU A 97 0.62 -9.88 -4.28
CA LEU A 97 0.21 -9.10 -3.11
C LEU A 97 0.34 -9.96 -1.85
N ARG A 98 1.01 -9.44 -0.83
CA ARG A 98 1.11 -10.05 0.50
C ARG A 98 0.71 -9.05 1.56
N ALA A 99 -0.18 -9.43 2.47
CA ALA A 99 -0.46 -8.68 3.68
C ALA A 99 0.13 -9.39 4.90
N VAL A 100 0.67 -8.60 5.83
CA VAL A 100 1.26 -9.06 7.08
C VAL A 100 0.70 -8.28 8.27
N ALA A 101 0.73 -8.91 9.42
CA ALA A 101 0.32 -8.37 10.70
C ALA A 101 1.46 -8.43 11.71
N THR A 102 1.60 -7.40 12.54
CA THR A 102 2.43 -7.39 13.76
C THR A 102 1.58 -7.00 14.96
N HIS A 103 1.86 -7.56 16.12
CA HIS A 103 1.21 -7.21 17.37
C HIS A 103 2.11 -6.29 18.19
N THR A 104 1.53 -5.25 18.78
CA THR A 104 2.22 -4.33 19.68
C THR A 104 1.56 -4.36 21.05
N ASP A 105 2.35 -4.48 22.12
CA ASP A 105 1.87 -4.40 23.51
C ASP A 105 1.88 -2.96 24.06
N LEU A 106 1.40 -2.78 25.29
CA LEU A 106 1.38 -1.47 25.97
C LEU A 106 2.78 -0.93 26.29
N SER A 107 3.79 -1.78 26.34
CA SER A 107 5.19 -1.40 26.56
C SER A 107 5.89 -1.01 25.25
N GLY A 108 5.24 -1.19 24.10
CA GLY A 108 5.76 -0.90 22.78
C GLY A 108 6.60 -2.03 22.18
N ASN A 109 6.58 -3.24 22.76
CA ASN A 109 7.24 -4.39 22.13
C ASN A 109 6.42 -4.84 20.92
N VAL A 110 7.10 -5.13 19.82
CA VAL A 110 6.48 -5.52 18.55
C VAL A 110 6.83 -6.97 18.23
N SER A 111 5.83 -7.77 17.87
CA SER A 111 6.02 -9.18 17.49
C SER A 111 6.71 -9.33 16.13
N ARG A 112 7.12 -10.56 15.82
CA ARG A 112 7.41 -10.97 14.44
C ARG A 112 6.17 -10.85 13.56
N GLU A 113 6.41 -10.74 12.26
CA GLU A 113 5.35 -10.71 11.25
C GLU A 113 4.65 -12.05 11.09
N ALA A 114 3.32 -12.00 11.01
CA ALA A 114 2.48 -13.11 10.57
C ALA A 114 1.83 -12.77 9.22
N VAL A 115 1.72 -13.75 8.33
CA VAL A 115 1.02 -13.56 7.04
C VAL A 115 -0.48 -13.60 7.29
N SER A 116 -1.19 -12.56 6.82
CA SER A 116 -2.65 -12.45 6.91
C SER A 116 -3.34 -12.56 5.54
N LEU A 117 -2.59 -12.42 4.44
CA LEU A 117 -3.08 -12.62 3.07
C LEU A 117 -1.93 -12.87 2.09
N THR A 118 -2.13 -13.76 1.11
CA THR A 118 -1.28 -13.89 -0.08
C THR A 118 -2.19 -14.06 -1.30
N VAL A 119 -2.04 -13.21 -2.31
CA VAL A 119 -2.82 -13.26 -3.57
C VAL A 119 -1.90 -13.02 -4.76
N ARG A 120 -2.02 -13.85 -5.79
CA ARG A 120 -1.48 -13.58 -7.12
C ARG A 120 -2.58 -13.01 -8.00
N ILE A 121 -2.33 -11.84 -8.57
CA ILE A 121 -3.25 -11.12 -9.43
C ILE A 121 -2.69 -11.18 -10.85
N ASP A 122 -3.45 -11.74 -11.78
CA ASP A 122 -3.09 -11.81 -13.20
C ASP A 122 -3.95 -10.81 -13.99
N LYS A 123 -3.29 -9.82 -14.60
CA LYS A 123 -3.89 -8.84 -15.49
C LYS A 123 -3.30 -8.85 -16.89
N LEU A 124 -2.59 -9.92 -17.25
CA LEU A 124 -2.10 -10.07 -18.61
C LEU A 124 -3.27 -10.42 -19.54
N PRO A 125 -3.43 -9.71 -20.68
CA PRO A 125 -4.41 -10.11 -21.67
C PRO A 125 -4.04 -11.48 -22.27
N PRO A 126 -5.01 -12.32 -22.65
CA PRO A 126 -4.72 -13.56 -23.34
C PRO A 126 -4.08 -13.29 -24.72
N ALA A 127 -3.31 -14.25 -25.22
CA ALA A 127 -2.76 -14.18 -26.57
C ALA A 127 -3.87 -14.21 -27.63
N SER A 128 -3.66 -13.50 -28.74
CA SER A 128 -4.57 -13.53 -29.90
C SER A 128 -4.74 -14.96 -30.44
N PRO A 129 -5.93 -15.35 -30.92
CA PRO A 129 -6.12 -16.64 -31.58
C PRO A 129 -5.20 -16.79 -32.80
N ALA A 130 -4.57 -17.94 -32.94
CA ALA A 130 -3.82 -18.29 -34.15
C ALA A 130 -4.78 -18.87 -35.21
N PHE A 131 -4.67 -18.39 -36.45
CA PHE A 131 -5.39 -18.89 -37.62
C PHE A 131 -4.40 -19.36 -38.68
#